data_AF-A0A922LWV7-F1
#
_entry.id   AF-A0A922LWV7-F1
#
_cell.length_a   1.000
_cell.length_b   1.000
_cell.length_c   1.000
_cell.angle_alpha   90.00
_cell.angle_beta   90.00
_cell.angle_gamma   90.00
#
_symmetry.space_group_name_H-M   'P 1'
#
loop_
_entity.id
_entity.type
_entity.pdbx_description
1 polymer ?
#
loop_
_entity_poly.entity_id
_entity_poly.type
_entity_poly.pdbx_seq_one_letter_code
_entity_poly.pdbx_strand_id
1 'polypeptide(L)'
;MTPLYDPNEIINYGIQKQIQKKNRRKLARLEKQGIFVGRDPIKLLKKANKCPKSETNNADLTSVDIIRKKWKIASLRAQGVKVKDDMSLLKRAADKVHKLKRKRAKNWKKRIEANEEKKRERQVKRTTNIQARRTRKLSKKLNKAREKGRIFFACE
;
A
#
# COMPACT_ATOMS: atom_id res chain seq x y z
N MET A 1 -13.92 -25.75 41.90
CA MET A 1 -13.13 -24.86 41.03
C MET A 1 -13.35 -25.29 39.59
N THR A 2 -14.06 -24.50 38.79
CA THR A 2 -14.12 -24.70 37.34
C THR A 2 -12.77 -24.32 36.75
N PRO A 3 -12.13 -25.16 35.91
CA PRO A 3 -10.90 -24.77 35.25
C PRO A 3 -11.15 -23.48 34.44
N LEU A 4 -10.28 -22.49 34.62
CA LEU A 4 -10.34 -21.18 33.95
C LEU A 4 -10.03 -21.27 32.43
N TYR A 5 -9.88 -22.48 31.89
CA TYR A 5 -9.50 -22.73 30.51
C TYR A 5 -10.29 -23.91 29.93
N ASP A 6 -10.85 -23.73 28.74
CA ASP A 6 -11.58 -24.76 28.00
C ASP A 6 -10.56 -25.79 27.44
N PRO A 7 -10.64 -27.08 27.80
CA PRO A 7 -9.72 -28.12 27.33
C PRO A 7 -9.64 -28.23 25.79
N ASN A 8 -10.64 -27.73 25.07
CA ASN A 8 -10.69 -27.71 23.61
C ASN A 8 -9.89 -26.57 22.97
N GLU A 9 -9.41 -25.59 23.73
CA GLU A 9 -8.68 -24.42 23.21
C GLU A 9 -7.16 -24.61 23.13
N ILE A 10 -6.59 -25.65 23.79
CA ILE A 10 -5.16 -25.97 23.70
C ILE A 10 -4.88 -26.73 22.40
N ILE A 11 -5.10 -26.09 21.25
CA ILE A 11 -4.61 -26.62 19.98
C ILE A 11 -3.09 -26.47 20.00
N ASN A 12 -2.40 -27.57 20.32
CA ASN A 12 -0.94 -27.67 20.25
C ASN A 12 -0.43 -27.07 18.93
N TYR A 13 0.60 -26.23 19.00
CA TYR A 13 1.25 -25.59 17.84
C TYR A 13 1.55 -26.59 16.71
N GLY A 14 1.90 -27.83 17.04
CA GLY A 14 2.10 -28.91 16.08
C GLY A 14 0.85 -29.22 15.24
N ILE A 15 -0.33 -29.29 15.88
CA ILE A 15 -1.62 -29.55 15.23
C ILE A 15 -2.02 -28.36 14.34
N GLN A 16 -1.84 -27.13 14.82
CA GLN A 16 -2.11 -25.93 14.02
C GLN A 16 -1.28 -25.92 12.73
N LYS A 17 0.01 -26.27 12.81
CA LYS A 17 0.91 -26.36 11.65
C LYS A 17 0.45 -27.43 10.66
N GLN A 18 -0.04 -28.57 11.14
CA GLN A 18 -0.60 -29.63 10.28
C GLN A 18 -1.87 -29.16 9.55
N ILE A 19 -2.80 -28.50 10.27
CA ILE A 19 -4.03 -27.94 9.69
C ILE A 19 -3.68 -26.90 8.61
N GLN A 20 -2.77 -25.97 8.89
CA GLN A 20 -2.32 -24.98 7.92
C GLN A 20 -1.68 -25.63 6.69
N LYS A 21 -0.85 -26.67 6.86
CA LYS A 21 -0.26 -27.43 5.75
C LYS A 21 -1.33 -28.11 4.91
N LYS A 22 -2.36 -28.71 5.53
CA LYS A 22 -3.50 -29.34 4.85
C LYS A 22 -4.30 -28.31 4.06
N ASN A 23 -4.61 -27.16 4.65
CA ASN A 23 -5.30 -26.06 3.98
C ASN A 23 -4.51 -25.51 2.79
N ARG A 24 -3.19 -25.30 2.94
CA ARG A 24 -2.31 -24.88 1.85
C ARG A 24 -2.32 -25.88 0.69
N ARG A 25 -2.28 -27.18 0.98
CA ARG A 25 -2.38 -28.24 -0.03
C ARG A 25 -3.74 -28.23 -0.73
N LYS A 26 -4.84 -28.05 0.02
CA LYS A 26 -6.21 -27.94 -0.52
C LYS A 26 -6.33 -26.73 -1.46
N LEU A 27 -5.84 -25.55 -1.04
CA LEU A 27 -5.83 -24.34 -1.86
C LEU A 27 -4.97 -24.51 -3.12
N ALA A 28 -3.78 -25.10 -3.01
CA ALA A 28 -2.93 -25.37 -4.16
C ALA A 28 -3.59 -26.31 -5.19
N ARG A 29 -4.38 -27.30 -4.74
CA ARG A 29 -5.17 -28.16 -5.63
C ARG A 29 -6.26 -27.37 -6.37
N LEU A 30 -6.96 -26.47 -5.68
CA LEU A 30 -7.98 -25.60 -6.28
C LEU A 30 -7.34 -24.63 -7.30
N GLU A 31 -6.21 -24.03 -6.95
CA GLU A 31 -5.46 -23.12 -7.84
C GLU A 31 -5.01 -23.84 -9.12
N LYS A 32 -4.56 -25.10 -9.03
CA LYS A 32 -4.24 -25.92 -10.20
C LYS A 32 -5.45 -26.18 -11.11
N GLN A 33 -6.65 -26.21 -10.55
CA GLN A 33 -7.92 -26.35 -11.29
C GLN A 33 -8.44 -25.01 -11.84
N GLY A 34 -7.71 -23.91 -11.60
CA GLY A 34 -8.14 -22.55 -11.97
C GLY A 34 -9.26 -22.00 -11.10
N ILE A 35 -9.45 -22.55 -9.89
CA ILE A 35 -10.42 -22.05 -8.91
C ILE A 35 -9.67 -21.20 -7.90
N PHE A 36 -9.82 -19.88 -7.99
CA PHE A 36 -9.14 -18.95 -7.10
C PHE A 36 -10.04 -18.52 -5.94
N VAL A 37 -9.48 -18.57 -4.73
CA VAL A 37 -10.16 -18.19 -3.49
C VAL A 37 -9.25 -17.25 -2.71
N GLY A 38 -9.77 -16.10 -2.29
CA GLY A 38 -9.01 -15.12 -1.51
C GLY A 38 -9.53 -13.70 -1.65
N ARG A 39 -8.96 -12.80 -0.83
CA ARG A 39 -9.36 -11.38 -0.77
C ARG A 39 -8.55 -10.48 -1.71
N ASP A 40 -7.27 -10.78 -1.91
CA ASP A 40 -6.33 -9.88 -2.60
C ASP A 40 -6.34 -10.09 -4.12
N PRO A 41 -6.95 -9.20 -4.93
CA PRO A 41 -7.07 -9.41 -6.38
C PRO A 41 -5.71 -9.44 -7.10
N ILE A 42 -4.73 -8.68 -6.63
CA ILE A 42 -3.37 -8.66 -7.20
C ILE A 42 -2.68 -10.02 -7.01
N LYS A 43 -2.78 -10.60 -5.81
CA LYS A 43 -2.16 -11.91 -5.53
C LYS A 43 -2.85 -13.01 -6.31
N LEU A 44 -4.18 -12.95 -6.40
CA LEU A 44 -4.97 -13.90 -7.19
C LEU A 44 -4.62 -13.80 -8.68
N LEU A 45 -4.51 -12.59 -9.24
CA LEU A 45 -4.10 -12.39 -10.63
C LEU A 45 -2.70 -12.95 -10.89
N LYS A 46 -1.76 -12.71 -9.97
CA LYS A 46 -0.41 -13.28 -10.06
C LYS A 46 -0.41 -14.81 -10.06
N LYS A 47 -1.29 -15.44 -9.25
CA LYS A 47 -1.47 -16.89 -9.22
C LYS A 47 -2.09 -17.42 -10.52
N ALA A 48 -3.10 -16.73 -11.03
CA ALA A 48 -3.74 -17.09 -12.29
C ALA A 48 -2.74 -17.07 -13.46
N ASN A 49 -1.95 -15.99 -13.58
CA ASN A 49 -0.92 -15.88 -14.61
C ASN A 49 0.21 -16.92 -14.45
N LYS A 50 0.53 -17.33 -13.22
CA LYS A 50 1.55 -18.38 -12.95
C LYS A 50 1.06 -19.79 -13.31
N CYS A 51 -0.24 -20.00 -13.44
CA CYS A 51 -0.85 -21.28 -13.78
C CYS A 51 -1.33 -21.25 -15.25
N PRO A 52 -0.44 -21.45 -16.25
CA PRO A 52 -0.79 -21.37 -17.68
C PRO A 52 -1.86 -22.38 -18.09
N LYS A 53 -2.01 -23.48 -17.33
CA LYS A 53 -3.03 -24.53 -17.52
C LYS A 53 -4.48 -24.03 -17.47
N SER A 54 -4.74 -22.81 -17.02
CA SER A 54 -6.09 -22.24 -16.99
C SER A 54 -6.55 -21.66 -18.33
N GLU A 55 -5.61 -21.24 -19.19
CA GLU A 55 -5.90 -20.65 -20.50
C GLU A 55 -5.55 -21.63 -21.64
N THR A 56 -4.42 -22.35 -21.56
CA THR A 56 -3.94 -23.22 -22.65
C THR A 56 -4.68 -24.55 -22.80
N ASN A 57 -5.34 -25.05 -21.74
CA ASN A 57 -5.98 -26.37 -21.76
C ASN A 57 -7.48 -26.33 -22.09
N ASN A 58 -8.09 -25.18 -22.36
CA ASN A 58 -9.49 -25.16 -22.80
C ASN A 58 -9.70 -25.86 -24.15
N ALA A 59 -8.63 -26.00 -24.95
CA ALA A 59 -8.64 -26.77 -26.20
C ALA A 59 -8.59 -28.30 -25.97
N ASP A 60 -7.97 -28.77 -24.88
CA ASP A 60 -7.79 -30.21 -24.57
C ASP A 60 -8.70 -30.72 -23.44
N LEU A 61 -9.51 -29.83 -22.83
CA LEU A 61 -10.44 -30.19 -21.76
C LEU A 61 -11.67 -30.87 -22.36
N THR A 62 -11.84 -32.15 -22.05
CA THR A 62 -13.06 -32.87 -22.39
C THR A 62 -14.29 -32.17 -21.80
N SER A 63 -15.44 -32.29 -22.47
CA SER A 63 -16.73 -31.75 -21.98
C SER A 63 -17.02 -32.18 -20.53
N VAL A 64 -16.58 -33.40 -20.17
CA VAL A 64 -16.70 -33.98 -18.84
C VAL A 64 -15.93 -33.17 -17.78
N ASP A 65 -14.70 -32.73 -18.07
CA ASP A 65 -13.89 -32.00 -17.10
C ASP A 65 -14.40 -30.56 -16.87
N ILE A 66 -14.96 -29.95 -17.91
CA ILE A 66 -15.67 -28.66 -17.79
C ILE A 66 -16.88 -28.81 -16.87
N ILE A 67 -17.69 -29.86 -17.08
CA ILE A 67 -18.86 -30.16 -16.24
C ILE A 67 -18.43 -30.41 -14.79
N ARG A 68 -17.41 -31.25 -14.55
CA ARG A 68 -16.85 -31.51 -13.21
C ARG A 68 -16.37 -30.23 -12.53
N LYS A 69 -15.69 -29.34 -13.26
CA LYS A 69 -15.23 -28.04 -12.73
C LYS A 69 -16.42 -27.15 -12.34
N LYS A 70 -17.46 -27.06 -13.19
CA LYS A 70 -18.68 -26.29 -12.90
C LYS A 70 -19.39 -26.80 -11.65
N TRP A 71 -19.60 -28.10 -11.53
CA TRP A 71 -20.18 -28.71 -10.32
C TRP A 71 -19.33 -28.47 -9.07
N LYS A 72 -18.00 -28.53 -9.20
CA LYS A 72 -17.10 -28.23 -8.08
C LYS A 72 -17.23 -26.79 -7.62
N ILE A 73 -17.30 -25.84 -8.55
CA ILE A 73 -17.51 -24.42 -8.25
C ILE A 73 -18.88 -24.21 -7.59
N ALA A 74 -19.94 -24.81 -8.13
CA ALA A 74 -21.29 -24.72 -7.56
C ALA A 74 -21.32 -25.26 -6.12
N SER A 75 -20.72 -26.42 -5.87
CA SER A 75 -20.59 -27.01 -4.53
C SER A 75 -19.82 -26.10 -3.56
N LEU A 76 -18.72 -25.50 -4.00
CA LEU A 76 -17.96 -24.55 -3.18
C LEU A 76 -18.75 -23.27 -2.86
N ARG A 77 -19.52 -22.76 -3.83
CA ARG A 77 -20.41 -21.60 -3.61
C ARG A 77 -21.53 -21.94 -2.63
N ALA A 78 -22.12 -23.13 -2.71
CA ALA A 78 -23.11 -23.62 -1.75
C ALA A 78 -22.54 -23.76 -0.32
N GLN A 79 -21.25 -24.09 -0.19
CA GLN A 79 -20.52 -24.07 1.08
C GLN A 79 -20.23 -22.64 1.60
N GLY A 80 -20.58 -21.59 0.87
CA GLY A 80 -20.30 -20.19 1.21
C GLY A 80 -18.92 -19.69 0.79
N VAL A 81 -18.15 -20.47 0.02
CA VAL A 81 -16.82 -20.06 -0.44
C VAL A 81 -16.93 -19.08 -1.61
N LYS A 82 -16.34 -17.89 -1.45
CA LYS A 82 -16.29 -16.83 -2.48
C LYS A 82 -15.28 -17.18 -3.57
N VAL A 83 -15.73 -17.92 -4.59
CA VAL A 83 -14.92 -18.28 -5.76
C VAL A 83 -14.78 -17.07 -6.71
N LYS A 84 -13.54 -16.84 -7.20
CA LYS A 84 -13.19 -15.80 -8.17
C LYS A 84 -12.66 -16.48 -9.44
N ASP A 85 -13.55 -16.75 -10.38
CA ASP A 85 -13.30 -17.50 -11.61
C ASP A 85 -13.09 -16.61 -12.85
N ASP A 86 -13.66 -15.40 -12.87
CA ASP A 86 -13.55 -14.51 -14.03
C ASP A 86 -12.23 -13.72 -14.09
N MET A 87 -11.42 -14.00 -15.12
CA MET A 87 -10.14 -13.33 -15.34
C MET A 87 -10.28 -11.83 -15.65
N SER A 88 -11.31 -11.44 -16.42
CA SER A 88 -11.56 -10.04 -16.77
C SER A 88 -11.89 -9.19 -15.53
N LEU A 89 -12.74 -9.70 -14.63
CA LEU A 89 -13.07 -9.06 -13.37
C LEU A 89 -11.88 -9.00 -12.43
N LEU A 90 -11.04 -10.05 -12.43
CA LEU A 90 -9.84 -10.09 -11.60
C LEU A 90 -8.81 -9.04 -12.02
N LYS A 91 -8.59 -8.86 -13.32
CA LYS A 91 -7.76 -7.79 -13.90
C LYS A 91 -8.29 -6.41 -13.50
N ARG A 92 -9.58 -6.14 -13.75
CA ARG A 92 -10.24 -4.88 -13.36
C ARG A 92 -10.13 -4.59 -11.86
N ALA A 93 -10.28 -5.61 -11.00
CA ALA A 93 -10.15 -5.45 -9.55
C ALA A 93 -8.71 -5.13 -9.15
N ALA A 94 -7.72 -5.79 -9.77
CA ALA A 94 -6.30 -5.48 -9.54
C ALA A 94 -5.98 -4.03 -9.96
N ASP A 95 -6.47 -3.58 -11.12
CA ASP A 95 -6.26 -2.23 -11.62
C ASP A 95 -6.84 -1.16 -10.68
N LYS A 96 -8.03 -1.39 -10.13
CA LYS A 96 -8.62 -0.50 -9.10
C LYS A 96 -7.71 -0.37 -7.88
N VAL A 97 -7.13 -1.48 -7.41
CA VAL A 97 -6.19 -1.45 -6.27
C VAL A 97 -4.91 -0.70 -6.65
N HIS A 98 -4.36 -0.92 -7.85
CA HIS A 98 -3.19 -0.18 -8.34
C HIS A 98 -3.46 1.32 -8.45
N LYS A 99 -4.59 1.73 -9.03
CA LYS A 99 -5.01 3.14 -9.13
C LYS A 99 -5.13 3.79 -7.76
N LEU A 100 -5.74 3.09 -6.79
CA LEU A 100 -5.86 3.58 -5.42
C LEU A 100 -4.48 3.76 -4.75
N LYS A 101 -3.58 2.79 -4.91
CA LYS A 101 -2.21 2.88 -4.40
C LYS A 101 -1.44 4.05 -5.03
N ARG A 102 -1.56 4.26 -6.34
CA ARG A 102 -0.96 5.42 -7.05
C ARG A 102 -1.51 6.75 -6.51
N LYS A 103 -2.83 6.87 -6.32
CA LYS A 103 -3.45 8.06 -5.73
C LYS A 103 -2.92 8.34 -4.32
N ARG A 104 -2.82 7.31 -3.48
CA ARG A 104 -2.25 7.43 -2.12
C ARG A 104 -0.80 7.88 -2.15
N ALA A 105 0.02 7.29 -3.02
CA ALA A 105 1.43 7.68 -3.18
C ALA A 105 1.58 9.13 -3.63
N LYS A 106 0.79 9.58 -4.63
CA LYS A 106 0.78 10.98 -5.08
C LYS A 106 0.40 11.94 -3.96
N ASN A 107 -0.64 11.61 -3.20
CA ASN A 107 -1.08 12.42 -2.07
C ASN A 107 -0.03 12.50 -0.96
N TRP A 108 0.66 11.40 -0.69
CA TRP A 108 1.75 11.37 0.29
C TRP A 108 2.93 12.24 -0.16
N LYS A 109 3.35 12.13 -1.42
CA LYS A 109 4.40 12.98 -1.99
C LYS A 109 4.05 14.47 -1.87
N LYS A 110 2.81 14.86 -2.23
CA LYS A 110 2.33 16.24 -2.06
C LYS A 110 2.39 16.73 -0.62
N ARG A 111 2.08 15.87 0.36
CA ARG A 111 2.15 16.22 1.79
C ARG A 111 3.58 16.46 2.25
N ILE A 112 4.54 15.65 1.78
CA ILE A 112 5.96 15.83 2.07
C ILE A 112 6.44 17.15 1.48
N GLU A 113 6.17 17.38 0.21
CA GLU A 113 6.57 18.60 -0.51
C GLU A 113 6.01 19.86 0.16
N ALA A 114 4.72 19.88 0.50
CA ALA A 114 4.11 21.00 1.22
C ALA A 114 4.70 21.23 2.63
N ASN A 115 5.18 20.17 3.29
CA ASN A 115 5.85 20.30 4.59
C ASN A 115 7.25 20.89 4.42
N GLU A 116 8.01 20.41 3.43
CA GLU A 116 9.33 20.94 3.08
C GLU A 116 9.25 22.41 2.66
N GLU A 117 8.27 22.78 1.85
CA GLU A 117 8.00 24.17 1.47
C GLU A 117 7.74 25.05 2.68
N LYS A 118 6.83 24.66 3.58
CA LYS A 118 6.56 25.39 4.83
C LYS A 118 7.81 25.52 5.72
N LYS A 119 8.67 24.51 5.76
CA LYS A 119 9.95 24.59 6.48
C LYS A 119 10.87 25.62 5.84
N ARG A 120 11.01 25.60 4.51
CA ARG A 120 11.81 26.58 3.76
C ARG A 120 11.30 28.00 3.96
N GLU A 121 10.00 28.24 3.84
CA GLU A 121 9.39 29.56 4.05
C GLU A 121 9.68 30.12 5.45
N ARG A 122 9.53 29.29 6.49
CA ARG A 122 9.86 29.68 7.87
C ARG A 122 11.33 30.04 8.01
N GLN A 123 12.22 29.27 7.37
CA GLN A 123 13.65 29.52 7.42
C GLN A 123 14.01 30.82 6.70
N VAL A 124 13.45 31.06 5.50
CA VAL A 124 13.62 32.32 4.75
C VAL A 124 13.11 33.51 5.56
N LYS A 125 11.94 33.40 6.20
CA LYS A 125 11.41 34.45 7.09
C LYS A 125 12.35 34.70 8.28
N ARG A 126 12.99 33.67 8.82
CA ARG A 126 13.95 33.81 9.92
C ARG A 126 15.24 34.49 9.46
N THR A 127 15.82 34.09 8.33
CA THR A 127 17.06 34.66 7.81
C THR A 127 16.88 36.12 7.41
N THR A 128 15.79 36.45 6.70
CA THR A 128 15.43 37.84 6.34
C THR A 128 15.25 38.73 7.57
N ASN A 129 14.55 38.26 8.60
CA ASN A 129 14.39 38.99 9.86
C ASN A 129 15.72 39.21 10.60
N ILE A 130 16.61 38.21 10.61
CA ILE A 130 17.95 38.35 11.21
C ILE A 130 18.78 39.37 10.44
N GLN A 131 18.75 39.33 9.11
CA GLN A 131 19.46 40.28 8.26
C GLN A 131 18.93 41.70 8.47
N ALA A 132 17.60 41.91 8.48
CA ALA A 132 16.99 43.20 8.77
C ALA A 132 17.36 43.74 10.15
N ARG A 133 17.46 42.87 11.17
CA ARG A 133 17.94 43.26 12.51
C ARG A 133 19.42 43.68 12.49
N ARG A 134 20.27 42.99 11.72
CA ARG A 134 21.68 43.34 11.56
C ARG A 134 21.86 44.67 10.84
N THR A 135 21.19 44.87 9.70
CA THR A 135 21.24 46.13 8.94
C THR A 135 20.70 47.30 9.75
N ARG A 136 19.59 47.13 10.47
CA ARG A 136 19.05 48.16 11.37
C ARG A 136 20.00 48.53 12.51
N LYS A 137 20.71 47.55 13.09
CA LYS A 137 21.73 47.83 14.12
C LYS A 137 22.90 48.59 13.52
N LEU A 138 23.35 48.23 12.33
CA LEU A 138 24.44 48.89 11.63
C LEU A 138 24.06 50.33 11.24
N SER A 139 22.89 50.54 10.63
CA SER A 139 22.42 51.88 10.24
C SER A 139 22.24 52.80 11.44
N LYS A 140 21.70 52.30 12.56
CA LYS A 140 21.63 53.08 13.81
C LYS A 140 23.00 53.51 14.32
N LYS A 141 24.00 52.63 14.26
CA LYS A 141 25.38 52.97 14.64
C LYS A 141 25.98 54.02 13.71
N LEU A 142 25.81 53.85 12.39
CA LEU A 142 26.29 54.80 11.39
C LEU A 142 25.62 56.17 11.54
N ASN A 143 24.30 56.22 11.70
CA ASN A 143 23.56 57.47 11.90
C ASN A 143 24.02 58.19 13.18
N LYS A 144 24.16 57.48 14.31
CA LYS A 144 24.66 58.06 15.55
C LYS A 144 26.09 58.59 15.45
N ALA A 145 26.92 57.96 14.63
CA ALA A 145 28.29 58.41 14.41
C ALA A 145 28.36 59.61 13.46
N ARG A 146 27.46 59.70 12.46
CA ARG A 146 27.24 60.89 11.63
C ARG A 146 26.77 62.10 12.46
N GLU A 147 25.72 61.92 13.28
CA GLU A 147 25.19 62.98 14.16
C GLU A 147 26.26 63.56 15.09
N LYS A 148 27.21 62.74 15.53
CA LYS A 148 28.31 63.16 16.40
C LYS A 148 29.58 63.58 15.63
N GLY A 149 29.50 63.76 14.31
CA GLY A 149 30.62 64.22 13.47
C GLY A 149 31.79 63.24 13.35
N ARG A 150 31.66 61.98 13.78
CA ARG A 150 32.76 60.98 13.75
C ARG A 150 32.92 60.28 12.40
N ILE A 151 31.95 60.41 11.50
CA ILE A 151 31.99 59.83 10.15
C ILE A 151 31.59 60.91 9.17
N PHE A 152 32.53 61.35 8.35
CA PHE A 152 32.33 62.26 7.23
C PHE A 152 32.36 61.42 5.96
N PHE A 153 31.24 61.30 5.26
CA PHE A 153 31.29 60.88 3.87
C PHE A 153 31.35 62.17 3.07
N ALA A 154 32.43 62.38 2.30
CA ALA A 154 32.43 63.41 1.27
C ALA A 154 31.24 63.09 0.33
N CYS A 155 30.34 64.04 0.15
CA CYS A 155 29.39 63.98 -0.96
C CYS A 155 30.19 64.24 -2.24
N GLU A 156 30.19 63.29 -3.16
CA GLU A 156 30.29 63.56 -4.60
C GLU A 156 28.87 63.80 -5.15
#